data_AF-A0A2D7QM08-F1
#
_entry.id   AF-A0A2D7QM08-F1
#
_cell.length_a   1.000
_cell.length_b   1.000
_cell.length_c   1.000
_cell.angle_alpha   90.00
_cell.angle_beta   90.00
_cell.angle_gamma   90.00
#
_symmetry.space_group_name_H-M   'P 1'
#
loop_
_entity.id
_entity.type
_entity.pdbx_description
1 polymer ?
#
loop_
_entity_poly.entity_id
_entity_poly.type
_entity_poly.pdbx_seq_one_letter_code
_entity_poly.pdbx_strand_id
1 'polypeptide(L)'
;MEAVAYGLGLLPNDFWTLTFHEFFCIQKGRNDRFEMEQQFEWERVRWLACCNLQPHTKKGQRLTPEKLVKFQWEKSKKEIDLEEQKKKAEYALKKYNKINGE
;
A
#
# COMPACT_ATOMS: atom_id res chain seq x y z
N MET A 1 -26.58 14.05 -3.24
CA MET A 1 -25.31 14.34 -2.54
C MET A 1 -25.40 14.03 -1.04
N GLU A 2 -26.50 14.35 -0.36
CA GLU A 2 -26.63 14.07 1.09
C GLU A 2 -26.51 12.58 1.47
N ALA A 3 -26.94 11.65 0.61
CA ALA A 3 -26.70 10.21 0.84
C ALA A 3 -25.21 9.84 0.96
N VAL A 4 -24.34 10.54 0.21
CA VAL A 4 -22.88 10.35 0.30
C VAL A 4 -22.35 10.90 1.63
N ALA A 5 -22.89 12.03 2.09
CA ALA A 5 -22.55 12.59 3.40
C ALA A 5 -22.89 11.63 4.54
N TYR A 6 -24.09 11.02 4.51
CA TYR A 6 -24.47 10.00 5.50
C TYR A 6 -23.60 8.74 5.43
N GLY A 7 -23.24 8.28 4.22
CA GLY A 7 -22.29 7.17 4.06
C GLY A 7 -20.90 7.49 4.62
N LEU A 8 -20.54 8.76 4.58
CA LEU A 8 -19.39 9.35 5.26
C LEU A 8 -19.77 9.84 6.68
N GLY A 9 -20.77 9.32 7.38
CA GLY A 9 -21.08 9.70 8.76
C GLY A 9 -21.07 11.20 9.08
N LEU A 10 -21.39 12.06 8.12
CA LEU A 10 -21.49 13.51 8.26
C LEU A 10 -22.97 13.86 8.35
N LEU A 11 -23.33 14.78 9.23
CA LEU A 11 -24.67 15.36 9.23
C LEU A 11 -24.83 16.26 8.00
N PRO A 12 -26.06 16.44 7.47
CA PRO A 12 -26.30 17.29 6.31
C PRO A 12 -25.77 18.73 6.50
N ASN A 13 -25.95 19.30 7.69
CA ASN A 13 -25.45 20.65 7.99
C ASN A 13 -23.93 20.73 7.85
N ASP A 14 -23.19 19.76 8.42
CA ASP A 14 -21.74 19.73 8.34
C ASP A 14 -21.30 19.61 6.87
N PHE A 15 -21.95 18.74 6.10
CA PHE A 15 -21.63 18.54 4.69
C PHE A 15 -21.77 19.82 3.86
N TRP A 16 -22.85 20.58 4.05
CA TRP A 16 -23.07 21.82 3.30
C TRP A 16 -22.15 22.97 3.75
N THR A 17 -21.52 22.88 4.92
CA THR A 17 -20.51 23.86 5.38
C THR A 17 -19.10 23.58 4.88
N LEU A 18 -18.81 22.37 4.42
CA LEU A 18 -17.47 22.00 3.95
C LEU A 18 -17.12 22.64 2.61
N THR A 19 -15.86 23.01 2.46
CA THR A 19 -15.27 23.26 1.15
C THR A 19 -15.07 21.94 0.39
N PHE A 20 -15.01 22.00 -0.95
CA PHE A 20 -14.73 20.82 -1.77
C PHE A 20 -13.43 20.12 -1.37
N HIS A 21 -12.39 20.89 -1.02
CA HIS A 21 -11.11 20.32 -0.60
C HIS A 21 -11.24 19.49 0.69
N GLU A 22 -11.92 20.03 1.71
CA GLU A 22 -12.13 19.34 2.98
C GLU A 22 -12.96 18.06 2.79
N PHE A 23 -13.98 18.12 1.94
CA PHE A 23 -14.77 16.94 1.59
C PHE A 23 -13.89 15.84 0.99
N PHE A 24 -13.03 16.16 0.01
CA PHE A 24 -12.13 15.17 -0.59
C PHE A 24 -11.10 14.63 0.40
N CYS A 25 -10.60 15.45 1.31
CA CYS A 25 -9.70 15.02 2.38
C CYS A 25 -10.38 14.01 3.32
N ILE A 26 -11.63 14.27 3.73
CA ILE A 26 -12.43 13.37 4.56
C ILE A 26 -12.71 12.06 3.82
N GLN A 27 -13.18 12.14 2.57
CA GLN A 27 -13.46 10.98 1.74
C GLN A 27 -12.22 10.09 1.56
N LYS A 28 -11.07 10.71 1.28
CA LYS A 28 -9.80 10.00 1.14
C LYS A 28 -9.39 9.34 2.46
N GLY A 29 -9.37 10.07 3.56
CA GLY A 29 -8.98 9.52 4.86
C GLY A 29 -9.88 8.35 5.30
N ARG A 30 -11.17 8.42 4.99
CA ARG A 30 -12.10 7.29 5.22
C ARG A 30 -11.79 6.07 4.37
N ASN A 31 -11.55 6.26 3.08
CA ASN A 31 -11.20 5.16 2.20
C ASN A 31 -9.87 4.53 2.61
N ASP A 32 -8.86 5.35 2.90
CA ASP A 32 -7.54 4.87 3.34
C ASP A 32 -7.65 4.05 4.65
N ARG A 33 -8.47 4.53 5.60
CA ARG A 33 -8.74 3.80 6.85
C ARG A 33 -9.46 2.47 6.59
N PHE A 34 -10.53 2.49 5.79
CA PHE A 34 -11.28 1.29 5.46
C PHE A 34 -10.42 0.26 4.73
N GLU A 35 -9.62 0.69 3.76
CA GLU A 35 -8.68 -0.17 3.05
C GLU A 35 -7.68 -0.80 4.02
N MET A 36 -7.09 -0.02 4.94
CA MET A 36 -6.17 -0.53 5.95
C MET A 36 -6.83 -1.54 6.91
N GLU A 37 -8.06 -1.27 7.35
CA GLU A 37 -8.83 -2.20 8.20
C GLU A 37 -9.07 -3.54 7.48
N GLN A 38 -9.47 -3.49 6.20
CA GLN A 38 -9.64 -4.70 5.38
C GLN A 38 -8.31 -5.43 5.18
N GLN A 39 -7.22 -4.75 4.88
CA GLN A 39 -5.90 -5.37 4.72
C GLN A 39 -5.49 -6.12 6.00
N PHE A 40 -5.67 -5.51 7.18
CA PHE A 40 -5.38 -6.17 8.45
C PHE A 40 -6.27 -7.38 8.74
N GLU A 41 -7.55 -7.32 8.37
CA GLU A 41 -8.44 -8.50 8.46
C GLU A 41 -7.90 -9.67 7.64
N TRP A 42 -7.57 -9.41 6.39
CA TRP A 42 -7.00 -10.42 5.48
C TRP A 42 -5.68 -10.99 6.01
N GLU A 43 -4.81 -10.16 6.57
CA GLU A 43 -3.55 -10.60 7.17
C GLU A 43 -3.75 -11.46 8.42
N ARG A 44 -4.69 -11.09 9.31
CA ARG A 44 -5.02 -11.89 10.51
C ARG A 44 -5.54 -13.26 10.11
N VAL A 45 -6.45 -13.33 9.14
CA VAL A 45 -7.00 -14.61 8.64
C VAL A 45 -5.90 -15.45 7.97
N ARG A 46 -5.04 -14.84 7.16
CA ARG A 46 -3.90 -15.52 6.53
C ARG A 46 -2.92 -16.07 7.57
N TRP A 47 -2.63 -15.32 8.62
CA TRP A 47 -1.80 -15.76 9.74
C TRP A 47 -2.42 -16.95 10.46
N LEU A 48 -3.70 -16.85 10.80
CA LEU A 48 -4.44 -17.94 11.44
C LEU A 48 -4.41 -19.21 10.57
N ALA A 49 -4.66 -19.09 9.27
CA ALA A 49 -4.56 -20.22 8.34
C ALA A 49 -3.15 -20.82 8.31
N CYS A 50 -2.10 -19.99 8.35
CA CYS A 50 -0.71 -20.44 8.42
C CYS A 50 -0.45 -21.26 9.67
N CYS A 51 -0.87 -20.79 10.84
CA CYS A 51 -0.72 -21.51 12.10
C CYS A 51 -1.46 -22.86 12.10
N ASN A 52 -2.68 -22.90 11.55
CA ASN A 52 -3.47 -24.12 11.46
C ASN A 52 -2.86 -25.15 10.50
N LEU A 53 -2.29 -24.70 9.38
CA LEU A 53 -1.71 -25.60 8.38
C LEU A 53 -0.28 -26.04 8.74
N GLN A 54 0.46 -25.25 9.54
CA GLN A 54 1.84 -25.54 9.93
C GLN A 54 2.08 -26.97 10.44
N PRO A 55 1.28 -27.57 11.34
CA PRO A 55 1.49 -28.94 11.79
C PRO A 55 1.24 -30.01 10.71
N HIS A 56 0.51 -29.68 9.65
CA HIS A 56 0.19 -30.58 8.54
C HIS A 56 1.18 -30.45 7.37
N THR A 57 2.23 -29.65 7.53
CA THR A 57 3.28 -29.50 6.51
C THR A 57 4.30 -30.63 6.59
N LYS A 58 4.98 -30.91 5.47
CA LYS A 58 6.05 -31.92 5.43
C LYS A 58 7.15 -31.56 6.43
N LYS A 59 7.76 -32.57 7.07
CA LYS A 59 8.87 -32.37 8.02
C LYS A 59 9.98 -31.54 7.37
N GLY A 60 10.36 -30.43 8.01
CA GLY A 60 11.35 -29.47 7.50
C GLY A 60 10.79 -28.36 6.59
N GLN A 61 9.52 -28.44 6.18
CA GLN A 61 8.88 -27.40 5.39
C GLN A 61 8.28 -26.34 6.31
N ARG A 62 8.82 -25.12 6.27
CA ARG A 62 8.24 -23.97 6.95
C ARG A 62 7.28 -23.25 6.02
N LEU A 63 6.00 -23.19 6.41
CA LEU A 63 4.99 -22.41 5.72
C LEU A 63 5.09 -20.97 6.22
N THR A 64 5.06 -20.02 5.28
CA THR A 64 5.00 -18.60 5.59
C THR A 64 3.67 -18.05 5.07
N PRO A 65 3.11 -17.00 5.69
CA PRO A 65 1.85 -16.40 5.24
C PRO A 65 1.87 -16.03 3.75
N GLU A 66 2.97 -15.45 3.27
CA GLU A 66 3.18 -15.07 1.87
C GLU A 66 3.17 -16.27 0.89
N LYS A 67 3.48 -17.48 1.37
CA LYS A 67 3.39 -18.72 0.56
C LYS A 67 1.96 -19.24 0.46
N LEU A 68 1.06 -18.84 1.36
CA LEU A 68 -0.36 -19.20 1.30
C LEU A 68 -1.09 -18.31 0.30
N VAL A 69 -1.02 -17.00 0.50
CA VAL A 69 -1.70 -16.00 -0.32
C VAL A 69 -0.79 -14.78 -0.41
N LYS A 70 -0.52 -14.32 -1.64
CA LYS A 70 0.16 -13.05 -1.90
C LYS A 70 -0.86 -11.99 -2.23
N PHE A 71 -0.81 -10.88 -1.52
CA PHE A 71 -1.73 -9.77 -1.77
C PHE A 71 -1.11 -8.73 -2.72
N GLN A 72 -1.97 -8.00 -3.44
CA GLN A 72 -1.50 -6.99 -4.40
C GLN A 72 -0.86 -5.78 -3.72
N TRP A 73 -1.25 -5.47 -2.48
CA TRP A 73 -0.68 -4.36 -1.70
C TRP A 73 0.69 -4.69 -1.08
N GLU A 74 1.08 -5.96 -1.06
CA GLU A 74 2.42 -6.39 -0.65
C GLU A 74 3.41 -6.07 -1.77
N LYS A 75 3.89 -4.82 -1.79
CA LYS A 75 4.95 -4.42 -2.72
C LYS A 75 6.17 -5.27 -2.44
N SER A 76 6.60 -6.07 -3.42
CA SER A 76 7.94 -6.64 -3.36
C SER A 76 8.92 -5.48 -3.29
N LYS A 77 9.71 -5.43 -2.21
CA LYS A 77 10.91 -4.60 -2.22
C LYS A 77 11.76 -5.16 -3.34
N LYS A 78 11.73 -4.51 -4.52
CA LYS A 78 12.70 -4.81 -5.57
C LYS A 78 14.06 -4.61 -4.92
N GLU A 79 14.87 -5.65 -4.88
CA GLU A 79 16.26 -5.51 -4.47
C GLU A 79 16.86 -4.43 -5.36
N ILE A 80 17.28 -3.35 -4.72
CA ILE A 80 17.96 -2.27 -5.38
C ILE A 80 19.34 -2.80 -5.72
N ASP A 81 19.58 -3.08 -7.00
CA ASP A 81 20.94 -3.32 -7.47
C ASP A 81 21.73 -2.00 -7.41
N LEU A 82 22.58 -1.91 -6.38
CA LEU A 82 23.42 -0.75 -6.12
C LEU A 82 24.41 -0.49 -7.27
N GLU A 83 24.86 -1.52 -7.99
CA GLU A 83 25.72 -1.34 -9.16
C GLU A 83 24.97 -0.70 -10.32
N GLU A 84 23.75 -1.17 -10.60
CA GLU A 84 22.94 -0.63 -11.68
C GLU A 84 22.56 0.84 -11.41
N GLN A 85 22.30 1.19 -10.15
CA GLN A 85 22.04 2.58 -9.75
C GLN A 85 23.27 3.48 -9.91
N LYS A 86 24.47 3.00 -9.53
CA LYS A 86 25.72 3.75 -9.75
C LYS A 86 25.97 4.02 -11.23
N LYS A 87 25.81 2.99 -12.09
CA LYS A 87 25.96 3.13 -13.56
C LYS A 87 24.98 4.15 -14.14
N LYS A 88 23.71 4.14 -13.68
CA LYS A 88 22.70 5.13 -14.08
C LYS A 88 23.05 6.55 -13.63
N ALA A 89 23.56 6.71 -12.40
CA ALA A 89 23.99 8.00 -11.87
C ALA A 89 25.19 8.58 -12.64
N GLU A 90 26.20 7.77 -12.92
CA GLU A 90 27.37 8.16 -13.73
C GLU A 90 26.98 8.57 -15.15
N TYR A 91 26.07 7.83 -15.79
CA TYR A 91 25.55 8.18 -17.11
C TYR A 91 24.78 9.51 -17.09
N ALA A 92 23.94 9.73 -16.08
CA ALA A 92 23.20 10.98 -15.90
C ALA A 92 24.15 12.17 -15.70
N LEU A 93 25.22 12.00 -14.90
CA LEU A 93 26.24 13.03 -14.68
C LEU A 93 26.98 13.37 -15.97
N LYS A 94 27.40 12.35 -16.75
CA LYS A 94 28.02 12.54 -18.06
C LYS A 94 27.11 13.30 -19.04
N LYS A 95 25.82 12.97 -19.04
CA LYS A 95 24.83 13.65 -19.89
C LYS A 95 24.60 15.10 -19.46
N TYR A 96 24.51 15.37 -18.16
CA TYR A 96 24.35 16.70 -17.59
C TYR A 96 25.55 17.60 -17.94
N ASN A 97 26.77 17.11 -17.72
CA ASN A 97 27.99 17.84 -18.04
C ASN A 97 28.12 18.13 -19.54
N LYS A 98 27.61 17.24 -20.40
CA LYS A 98 27.58 17.45 -21.86
C LYS A 98 26.54 18.49 -22.31
N ILE A 99 25.46 18.67 -21.55
CA ILE A 99 24.38 19.62 -21.87
C ILE A 99 24.70 21.03 -21.34
N ASN A 100 25.31 21.12 -20.15
CA ASN A 100 25.63 22.38 -19.49
C ASN A 100 27.10 22.76 -19.63
N GLY A 101 27.72 22.41 -20.76
CA GLY A 101 29.17 22.45 -20.95
C GLY A 101 29.85 23.72 -20.44
N GLU A 102 30.97 23.50 -19.76
CA GLU A 102 32.25 23.95 -20.33
C GLU A 102 32.49 23.24 -21.67
#